data_AF-A0A7S0NCW6-F1
#
_entry.id   AF-A0A7S0NCW6-F1
#
_cell.length_a   1.000
_cell.length_b   1.000
_cell.length_c   1.000
_cell.angle_alpha   90.00
_cell.angle_beta   90.00
_cell.angle_gamma   90.00
#
_symmetry.space_group_name_H-M   'P 1'
#
loop_
_entity.id
_entity.type
_entity.pdbx_description
1 polymer ?
#
loop_
_entity_poly.entity_id
_entity_poly.type
_entity_poly.pdbx_seq_one_letter_code
_entity_poly.pdbx_strand_id
1 'polypeptide(L)'
;NRRILTHDFVHRTHWLMFRIYYPIVLSDWWMDDWISKVYPRANTLRHLDVQVHHHTWATGGGGEPIRYRVDRAHEKFLALELQHGAATIVAFRRQHCAAG
;
A
#
# COMPACT_ATOMS: atom_id res chain seq x y z
N ASN A 1 10.86 9.86 -5.31
CA ASN A 1 10.38 8.46 -5.44
C ASN A 1 9.18 8.46 -6.39
N ARG A 2 9.12 7.55 -7.38
CA ARG A 2 8.03 7.46 -8.39
C ARG A 2 7.28 6.13 -8.37
N ARG A 3 7.61 5.26 -7.42
CA ARG A 3 7.17 3.85 -7.37
C ARG A 3 6.11 3.58 -6.31
N ILE A 4 5.88 4.52 -5.40
CA ILE A 4 4.94 4.42 -4.28
C ILE A 4 3.84 5.46 -4.49
N LEU A 5 2.62 5.09 -4.15
CA LEU A 5 1.47 5.98 -4.18
C LEU A 5 1.68 7.11 -3.16
N THR A 6 1.29 8.33 -3.55
CA THR A 6 1.26 9.47 -2.62
C THR A 6 -0.02 9.50 -1.81
N HIS A 7 -1.10 8.93 -2.35
CA HIS A 7 -2.41 8.81 -1.74
C HIS A 7 -3.04 7.50 -2.24
N ASP A 8 -3.72 6.78 -1.37
CA ASP A 8 -4.55 5.63 -1.71
C ASP A 8 -6.02 5.92 -1.37
N PHE A 9 -6.91 5.47 -2.25
CA PHE A 9 -8.35 5.41 -1.99
C PHE A 9 -8.84 4.06 -2.48
N VAL A 10 -9.43 3.28 -1.59
CA VAL A 10 -9.89 1.92 -1.91
C VAL A 10 -11.42 1.86 -2.02
N HIS A 11 -11.91 1.08 -2.97
CA HIS A 11 -13.34 0.80 -3.10
C HIS A 11 -13.81 -0.21 -2.05
N ARG A 12 -15.13 -0.31 -1.80
CA ARG A 12 -15.75 -1.34 -0.92
C ARG A 12 -15.30 -2.77 -1.25
N THR A 13 -14.96 -3.04 -2.50
CA THR A 13 -14.42 -4.34 -2.94
C THR A 13 -13.14 -4.73 -2.19
N HIS A 14 -12.30 -3.77 -1.81
CA HIS A 14 -11.12 -4.03 -0.98
C HIS A 14 -11.52 -4.69 0.34
N TRP A 15 -12.51 -4.12 1.04
CA TRP A 15 -13.02 -4.69 2.28
C TRP A 15 -13.63 -6.08 2.08
N LEU A 16 -14.36 -6.30 0.98
CA LEU A 16 -14.94 -7.60 0.67
C LEU A 16 -13.86 -8.68 0.43
N MET A 17 -12.73 -8.31 -0.18
CA MET A 17 -11.59 -9.19 -0.42
C MET A 17 -10.78 -9.46 0.85
N PHE A 18 -10.36 -8.40 1.55
CA PHE A 18 -9.31 -8.51 2.57
C PHE A 18 -9.83 -8.46 4.01
N ARG A 19 -11.00 -7.85 4.26
CA ARG A 19 -11.55 -7.60 5.60
C ARG A 19 -10.65 -6.79 6.54
N ILE A 20 -9.62 -6.17 5.98
CA ILE A 20 -8.68 -5.25 6.62
C ILE A 20 -8.38 -4.14 5.60
N TYR A 21 -7.89 -2.99 6.08
CA TYR A 21 -7.42 -1.92 5.19
C TYR A 21 -5.93 -2.10 4.87
N TYR A 22 -5.13 -2.48 5.87
CA TYR A 22 -3.72 -2.83 5.75
C TYR A 22 -3.42 -4.10 6.56
N PRO A 23 -2.45 -4.93 6.14
CA PRO A 23 -1.95 -6.04 6.96
C PRO A 23 -1.44 -5.54 8.32
N ILE A 24 -1.95 -6.12 9.41
CA ILE A 24 -1.64 -5.71 10.79
C ILE A 24 -0.15 -5.91 11.14
N VAL A 25 0.53 -6.83 10.44
CA VAL A 25 1.96 -7.12 10.62
C VAL A 25 2.89 -6.07 10.01
N LEU A 26 2.35 -5.11 9.24
CA LEU A 26 3.12 -4.04 8.62
C LEU A 26 2.93 -2.74 9.40
N SER A 27 4.02 -2.01 9.59
CA SER A 27 4.04 -0.68 10.22
C SER A 27 4.73 0.34 9.33
N ASP A 28 4.61 1.62 9.68
CA ASP A 28 5.32 2.72 9.02
C ASP A 28 5.06 2.71 7.49
N TRP A 29 6.09 3.06 6.71
CA TRP A 29 6.06 3.06 5.25
C TRP A 29 5.86 1.67 4.60
N TRP A 30 5.90 0.57 5.35
CA TRP A 30 5.71 -0.76 4.79
C TRP A 30 4.26 -0.97 4.35
N MET A 31 3.31 -0.29 4.99
CA MET A 31 1.91 -0.25 4.55
C MET A 31 1.78 0.46 3.20
N ASP A 32 2.48 1.59 3.00
CA ASP A 32 2.51 2.34 1.74
C ASP A 32 3.10 1.47 0.60
N ASP A 33 4.16 0.72 0.92
CA ASP A 33 4.77 -0.24 -0.01
C ASP A 33 3.80 -1.35 -0.40
N TRP A 34 3.03 -1.87 0.55
CA TRP A 34 2.05 -2.93 0.30
C TRP A 34 0.91 -2.45 -0.60
N ILE A 35 0.24 -1.36 -0.24
CA ILE A 35 -0.93 -0.87 -1.00
C ILE A 35 -0.55 -0.43 -2.41
N SER A 36 0.67 0.07 -2.59
CA SER A 36 1.21 0.46 -3.90
C SER A 36 1.49 -0.73 -4.83
N LYS A 37 1.57 -1.95 -4.30
CA LYS A 37 2.04 -3.14 -5.03
C LYS A 37 1.06 -4.32 -5.02
N VAL A 38 0.12 -4.37 -4.07
CA VAL A 38 -0.82 -5.50 -3.94
C VAL A 38 -1.77 -5.60 -5.13
N TYR A 39 -2.13 -4.46 -5.72
CA TYR A 39 -2.98 -4.40 -6.89
C TYR A 39 -2.18 -4.43 -8.20
N PRO A 40 -2.73 -5.01 -9.29
CA PRO A 40 -2.18 -4.82 -10.62
C PRO A 40 -2.08 -3.33 -10.96
N ARG A 41 -1.06 -2.96 -11.75
CA ARG A 41 -0.80 -1.56 -12.13
C ARG A 41 -2.00 -0.87 -12.80
N ALA A 42 -2.85 -1.63 -13.49
CA ALA A 42 -4.08 -1.14 -14.11
C ALA A 42 -5.10 -0.54 -13.11
N ASN A 43 -4.96 -0.84 -11.82
CA ASN A 43 -5.81 -0.31 -10.75
C ASN A 43 -5.20 0.92 -10.06
N THR A 44 -4.09 1.45 -10.58
CA THR A 44 -3.42 2.64 -10.04
C THR A 44 -3.26 3.69 -11.13
N LEU A 45 -3.35 4.96 -10.77
CA LEU A 45 -3.17 6.08 -11.68
C LEU A 45 -2.06 7.01 -11.17
N ARG A 46 -1.30 7.59 -12.10
CA ARG A 46 -0.35 8.66 -11.80
C ARG A 46 -0.63 9.85 -12.72
N HIS A 47 -0.97 11.00 -12.13
CA HIS A 47 -1.04 12.25 -12.86
C HIS A 47 0.37 12.77 -13.16
N LEU A 48 0.66 13.02 -14.44
CA LEU A 48 1.98 13.50 -14.87
C LEU A 48 2.17 15.00 -14.64
N ASP A 49 1.07 15.75 -14.59
CA ASP A 49 1.07 17.21 -14.45
C ASP A 49 1.07 17.68 -12.99
N VAL A 50 0.99 16.74 -12.04
CA VAL A 50 0.98 17.04 -10.61
C VAL A 50 2.32 16.62 -10.01
N GLN A 51 3.03 17.60 -9.42
CA GLN A 51 4.24 17.35 -8.65
C GLN A 51 3.92 17.44 -7.15
N VAL A 52 4.23 16.36 -6.43
CA VAL A 52 4.04 16.30 -4.97
C VAL A 52 5.39 16.49 -4.29
N HIS A 53 5.51 17.56 -3.50
CA HIS A 53 6.68 17.85 -2.69
C HIS A 53 6.42 17.41 -1.24
N HIS A 54 7.24 16.48 -0.74
CA HIS A 54 7.13 16.01 0.63
C HIS A 54 8.01 16.87 1.55
N HIS A 55 7.39 17.65 2.44
CA HIS A 55 8.09 18.46 3.43
C HIS A 55 8.42 17.64 4.68
N THR A 56 9.33 16.67 4.56
CA THR A 56 9.70 15.74 5.65
C THR A 56 10.50 16.37 6.79
N TRP A 57 10.99 17.59 6.61
CA TRP A 57 11.79 18.32 7.60
C TRP A 57 10.96 18.94 8.73
N ALA A 58 9.64 19.01 8.59
CA ALA A 58 8.75 19.66 9.57
C ALA A 58 8.18 18.70 10.63
N THR A 59 8.49 17.41 10.58
CA THR A 59 7.78 16.35 11.32
C THR A 59 8.55 15.69 12.46
N GLY A 60 9.74 16.19 12.83
CA GLY A 60 10.41 15.79 14.07
C GLY A 60 10.85 17.01 14.89
N GLY A 61 10.69 16.94 16.21
CA GLY A 61 11.20 17.98 17.11
C GLY A 61 12.71 18.13 16.95
N GLY A 62 13.20 19.35 16.78
CA GLY A 62 14.64 19.66 16.76
C GLY A 62 15.34 19.61 15.40
N GLY A 63 14.62 19.55 14.27
CA GLY A 63 15.23 19.57 12.94
C GLY A 63 15.60 18.19 12.37
N GLU A 64 15.29 17.12 13.10
CA GLU A 64 15.44 15.75 12.62
C GLU A 64 14.18 15.29 11.86
N PRO A 65 14.28 14.86 10.59
CA PRO A 65 13.14 14.58 9.72
C PRO A 65 12.55 13.18 9.99
N ILE A 66 12.08 12.90 11.20
CA ILE A 66 11.60 11.55 11.56
C ILE A 66 10.19 11.63 12.14
N ARG A 67 9.19 11.35 11.29
CA ARG A 67 7.79 11.16 11.70
C ARG A 67 7.62 9.88 12.53
N TYR A 68 8.34 8.81 12.16
CA TYR A 68 8.38 7.51 12.83
C TYR A 68 9.75 6.84 12.61
N ARG A 69 10.22 6.03 13.57
CA ARG A 69 11.41 5.19 13.39
C ARG A 69 10.99 3.91 12.67
N VAL A 70 11.48 3.73 11.45
CA VAL A 70 11.18 2.54 10.64
C VAL A 70 11.69 1.27 11.33
N ASP A 71 10.79 0.32 11.54
CA ASP A 71 11.18 -1.06 11.87
C ASP A 71 11.53 -1.84 10.60
N ARG A 72 12.83 -2.04 10.35
CA ARG A 72 13.31 -2.81 9.19
C ARG A 72 13.00 -4.30 9.29
N ALA A 73 12.68 -4.83 10.47
CA ALA A 73 12.33 -6.23 10.64
C ALA A 73 11.04 -6.60 9.89
N HIS A 74 10.19 -5.62 9.56
CA HIS A 74 8.94 -5.83 8.83
C HIS A 74 9.13 -6.02 7.31
N GLU A 75 10.32 -5.77 6.77
CA GLU A 75 10.62 -6.02 5.35
C GLU A 75 10.30 -7.47 4.94
N LYS A 76 10.61 -8.43 5.83
CA LYS A 76 10.36 -9.85 5.59
C LYS A 76 8.87 -10.19 5.48
N PHE A 77 8.02 -9.41 6.16
CA PHE A 77 6.56 -9.62 6.12
C PHE A 77 5.96 -9.02 4.85
N LEU A 78 6.53 -7.95 4.30
CA LEU A 78 6.01 -7.34 3.08
C LEU A 78 5.91 -8.33 1.92
N ALA A 79 6.96 -9.13 1.68
CA ALA A 79 6.97 -10.10 0.59
C ALA A 79 5.85 -11.15 0.75
N LEU A 80 5.65 -11.64 1.97
CA LEU A 80 4.61 -12.61 2.29
C LEU A 80 3.20 -11.99 2.12
N GLU A 81 2.98 -10.79 2.63
CA GLU A 81 1.70 -10.09 2.53
C GLU A 81 1.33 -9.68 1.10
N LEU A 82 2.32 -9.43 0.23
CA LEU A 82 2.08 -9.22 -1.19
C LEU A 82 1.65 -10.51 -1.89
N GLN A 83 2.25 -11.65 -1.55
CA GLN A 83 1.85 -12.95 -2.08
C GLN A 83 0.44 -13.33 -1.62
N HIS A 84 0.14 -13.18 -0.33
CA HIS A 84 -1.20 -13.40 0.22
C HIS A 84 -2.22 -12.47 -0.44
N GLY A 85 -1.88 -11.18 -0.58
CA GLY A 85 -2.75 -10.19 -1.19
C GLY A 85 -3.11 -10.54 -2.65
N ALA A 86 -2.10 -10.92 -3.44
CA ALA A 86 -2.29 -11.34 -4.83
C ALA A 86 -3.15 -12.62 -4.92
N ALA A 87 -2.90 -13.61 -4.07
CA ALA A 87 -3.69 -14.85 -4.03
C ALA A 87 -5.16 -14.56 -3.70
N THR A 88 -5.43 -13.69 -2.72
CA THR A 88 -6.79 -13.28 -2.34
C THR A 88 -7.52 -12.58 -3.49
N ILE A 89 -6.86 -11.68 -4.22
CA ILE A 89 -7.46 -11.02 -5.39
C ILE A 89 -7.82 -12.06 -6.47
N VAL A 90 -6.91 -13.01 -6.75
CA VAL A 90 -7.17 -14.07 -7.73
C VAL A 90 -8.35 -14.94 -7.31
N ALA A 91 -8.40 -15.35 -6.04
CA ALA A 91 -9.50 -16.15 -5.50
C ALA A 91 -10.84 -15.40 -5.59
N PHE A 92 -10.86 -14.12 -5.20
CA PHE A 92 -12.06 -13.29 -5.26
C PHE A 92 -12.58 -13.14 -6.69
N ARG A 93 -11.69 -12.86 -7.65
CA ARG A 93 -12.04 -12.76 -9.08
C ARG A 93 -12.63 -14.07 -9.62
N ARG A 94 -12.07 -15.22 -9.25
CA ARG A 94 -12.61 -16.53 -9.67
C ARG A 94 -14.03 -16.77 -9.14
N GLN A 95 -14.29 -16.38 -7.90
CA GLN A 95 -15.60 -16.59 -7.28
C GLN A 95 -16.68 -15.62 -7.78
N HIS A 96 -16.31 -14.37 -8.12
CA HIS A 96 -17.28 -13.29 -8.35
C HIS A 96 -17.32 -12.78 -9.80
N CYS A 97 -16.36 -13.14 -10.65
CA CYS A 97 -16.30 -12.70 -12.05
C CYS A 97 -16.43 -13.83 -13.07
N ALA A 98 -16.36 -15.11 -12.68
CA ALA A 98 -16.46 -16.24 -13.60
C ALA A 98 -17.90 -16.62 -14.00
N ALA A 99 -18.89 -15.78 -13.68
CA ALA A 99 -20.30 -15.98 -13.99
C ALA A 99 -20.87 -14.98 -15.02
N GLY A 100 -20.00 -14.29 -15.78
CA GLY A 100 -20.38 -13.31 -16.80
C GLY A 100 -19.85 -13.66 -18.18
#